data_AF-A0A7H9BLV3-F1
#
_entry.id   AF-A0A7H9BLV3-F1
#
_cell.length_a   1.000
_cell.length_b   1.000
_cell.length_c   1.000
_cell.angle_alpha   90.00
_cell.angle_beta   90.00
_cell.angle_gamma   90.00
#
_symmetry.space_group_name_H-M   'P 1'
#
loop_
_entity.id
_entity.type
_entity.pdbx_description
1 polymer ?
#
loop_
_entity_poly.entity_id
_entity_poly.type
_entity_poly.pdbx_seq_one_letter_code
_entity_poly.pdbx_strand_id
1 'polypeptide(L)'
;MDPASMILAFMLKNPQATTALVEEYNRPVSVDTAQLKSSMADFAMETLACYHKSAKFRGVDILGSPWNQQAKFGADSSVVIRIHLQGFTGTEYQMIVAAMAKDSSYRTFVLQENTIVPYNKKCSLERWMTSESSLATNSQD
;
A
#
# COMPACT_ATOMS: atom_id res chain seq x y z
N MET A 1 -11.99 -16.63 3.59
CA MET A 1 -12.30 -15.66 2.51
C MET A 1 -11.23 -15.83 1.46
N ASP A 2 -11.64 -16.04 0.21
CA ASP A 2 -10.74 -16.21 -0.93
C ASP A 2 -10.09 -14.84 -1.27
N PRO A 3 -8.77 -14.74 -1.49
CA PRO A 3 -8.10 -13.49 -1.91
C PRO A 3 -8.74 -12.81 -3.12
N ALA A 4 -9.40 -13.56 -4.03
CA ALA A 4 -10.17 -12.98 -5.13
C ALA A 4 -11.36 -12.12 -4.64
N SER A 5 -11.97 -12.47 -3.51
CA SER A 5 -13.13 -11.77 -2.95
C SER A 5 -12.77 -10.40 -2.36
N MET A 6 -11.53 -10.21 -1.90
CA MET A 6 -11.08 -8.93 -1.33
C MET A 6 -10.78 -7.89 -2.41
N ILE A 7 -10.29 -8.32 -3.57
CA ILE A 7 -10.01 -7.43 -4.71
C ILE A 7 -11.33 -6.91 -5.30
N LEU A 8 -12.35 -7.77 -5.40
CA LEU A 8 -13.69 -7.37 -5.84
C LEU A 8 -14.31 -6.30 -4.92
N ALA A 9 -14.14 -6.43 -3.60
CA ALA A 9 -14.62 -5.44 -2.65
C ALA A 9 -13.92 -4.08 -2.77
N PHE A 10 -12.64 -4.06 -3.17
CA PHE A 10 -11.89 -2.84 -3.43
C PHE A 10 -12.32 -2.16 -4.75
N MET A 11 -12.63 -2.95 -5.78
CA MET A 11 -13.12 -2.44 -7.07
C MET A 11 -14.52 -1.83 -6.96
N LEU A 12 -15.42 -2.43 -6.16
CA LEU A 12 -16.76 -1.89 -5.92
C LEU A 12 -16.76 -0.52 -5.19
N LYS A 13 -15.67 -0.18 -4.50
CA LYS A 13 -15.50 1.10 -3.79
C LYS A 13 -14.99 2.24 -4.70
N ASN A 14 -14.62 1.97 -5.95
CA ASN A 14 -14.16 2.98 -6.93
C ASN A 14 -15.08 3.05 -8.16
N PRO A 15 -16.22 3.79 -8.09
CA PRO A 15 -17.25 3.84 -9.14
C PRO A 15 -16.85 4.60 -10.42
N GLN A 16 -15.60 5.04 -10.54
CA GLN A 16 -15.09 5.72 -11.73
C GLN A 16 -14.53 4.72 -12.77
N ALA A 17 -14.38 3.46 -12.38
CA ALA A 17 -14.04 2.34 -13.26
C ALA A 17 -15.27 1.52 -13.71
N THR A 18 -16.49 1.87 -13.26
CA THR A 18 -17.66 0.99 -13.34
C THR A 18 -18.57 1.18 -14.56
N THR A 19 -18.41 2.23 -15.37
CA THR A 19 -19.28 2.42 -16.54
C THR A 19 -19.07 1.37 -17.64
N ALA A 20 -17.98 0.59 -17.58
CA ALA A 20 -17.73 -0.53 -18.50
C ALA A 20 -18.07 -1.92 -17.91
N LEU A 21 -18.53 -2.03 -16.66
CA LEU A 21 -18.58 -3.32 -15.94
C LEU A 21 -19.99 -3.89 -15.70
N VAL A 22 -21.06 -3.16 -16.03
CA VAL A 22 -22.43 -3.65 -15.81
C VAL A 22 -22.84 -4.76 -16.79
N GLU A 23 -22.10 -4.92 -17.90
CA GLU A 23 -22.38 -5.95 -18.92
C GLU A 23 -21.59 -7.27 -18.71
N GLU A 24 -20.62 -7.29 -17.78
CA GLU A 24 -19.61 -8.35 -17.65
C GLU A 24 -19.75 -9.17 -16.35
N TYR A 25 -20.97 -9.35 -15.81
CA TYR A 25 -21.18 -10.08 -14.54
C TYR A 25 -21.01 -11.61 -14.67
N ASN A 26 -20.87 -12.15 -15.88
CA ASN A 26 -20.81 -13.60 -16.16
C ASN A 26 -19.50 -14.10 -16.77
N ARG A 27 -18.41 -13.32 -16.77
CA ARG A 27 -17.10 -13.79 -17.26
C ARG A 27 -16.09 -13.94 -16.11
N PRO A 28 -15.19 -14.95 -16.17
CA PRO A 28 -14.13 -15.11 -15.20
C PRO A 28 -13.31 -13.83 -15.14
N VAL A 29 -13.26 -13.21 -13.95
CA VAL A 29 -12.52 -11.97 -13.72
C VAL A 29 -11.04 -12.22 -13.98
N SER A 30 -10.57 -11.76 -15.12
CA SER A 30 -9.14 -11.60 -15.41
C SER A 30 -8.61 -10.53 -14.46
N VAL A 31 -8.06 -10.94 -13.32
CA VAL A 31 -7.36 -10.03 -12.41
C VAL A 31 -6.12 -9.52 -13.14
N ASP A 32 -6.12 -8.23 -13.50
CA ASP A 32 -4.96 -7.58 -14.11
C ASP A 32 -3.81 -7.49 -13.10
N THR A 33 -2.92 -8.47 -13.16
CA THR A 33 -1.74 -8.54 -12.29
C THR A 33 -0.77 -7.38 -12.49
N ALA A 34 -0.79 -6.71 -13.65
CA ALA A 34 0.03 -5.52 -13.89
C ALA A 34 -0.54 -4.32 -13.13
N GLN A 35 -1.86 -4.17 -13.10
CA GLN A 35 -2.53 -3.13 -12.32
C GLN A 35 -2.28 -3.30 -10.82
N LEU A 36 -2.35 -4.53 -10.29
CA LEU A 36 -2.00 -4.80 -8.88
C LEU A 36 -0.55 -4.42 -8.54
N LYS A 37 0.39 -4.73 -9.43
CA LYS A 37 1.81 -4.39 -9.24
C LYS A 37 2.02 -2.88 -9.25
N SER A 38 1.32 -2.16 -10.14
CA SER A 38 1.35 -0.69 -10.18
C SER A 38 0.84 -0.10 -8.87
N SER A 39 -0.36 -0.49 -8.42
CA SER A 39 -0.94 0.03 -7.18
C SER A 39 -0.08 -0.26 -5.94
N MET A 40 0.59 -1.42 -5.91
CA MET A 40 1.53 -1.75 -4.83
C MET A 40 2.79 -0.88 -4.87
N ALA A 41 3.34 -0.63 -6.07
CA ALA A 41 4.49 0.24 -6.23
C ALA A 41 4.15 1.69 -5.83
N ASP A 42 2.98 2.19 -6.21
CA ASP A 42 2.49 3.53 -5.83
C ASP A 42 2.38 3.68 -4.31
N PHE A 43 1.74 2.69 -3.66
CA PHE A 43 1.64 2.64 -2.20
C PHE A 43 3.01 2.57 -1.52
N ALA A 44 3.95 1.78 -2.06
CA ALA A 44 5.30 1.67 -1.52
C ALA A 44 6.09 2.98 -1.68
N MET A 45 5.91 3.70 -2.79
CA MET A 45 6.50 5.03 -3.00
C MET A 45 5.94 6.05 -2.02
N GLU A 46 4.63 6.08 -1.80
CA GLU A 46 3.99 6.96 -0.80
C GLU A 46 4.49 6.65 0.63
N THR A 47 4.53 5.36 0.97
CA THR A 47 5.06 4.88 2.25
C THR A 47 6.50 5.35 2.44
N LEU A 48 7.35 5.15 1.45
CA LEU A 48 8.74 5.57 1.48
C LEU A 48 8.88 7.08 1.61
N ALA A 49 8.11 7.87 0.84
CA ALA A 49 8.15 9.32 0.89
C ALA A 49 7.76 9.88 2.28
N CYS A 50 6.83 9.20 2.96
CA CYS A 50 6.40 9.59 4.31
C CYS A 50 7.48 9.30 5.37
N TYR A 51 8.11 8.12 5.30
CA TYR A 51 9.11 7.66 6.27
C TYR A 51 10.53 8.18 6.01
N HIS A 52 10.95 8.22 4.75
CA HIS A 52 12.30 8.57 4.29
C HIS A 52 12.26 9.54 3.11
N LYS A 53 11.97 10.81 3.40
CA LYS A 53 11.81 11.86 2.37
C LYS A 53 12.98 12.02 1.39
N SER A 54 14.19 11.65 1.79
CA SER A 54 15.40 11.77 0.97
C SER A 54 15.82 10.46 0.29
N ALA A 55 15.13 9.35 0.58
CA ALA A 55 15.42 8.06 -0.04
C ALA A 55 14.77 7.93 -1.41
N LYS A 56 15.41 7.18 -2.31
CA LYS A 56 14.89 6.88 -3.64
C LYS A 56 14.32 5.46 -3.66
N PHE A 57 13.10 5.31 -4.17
CA PHE A 57 12.49 4.00 -4.38
C PHE A 57 13.26 3.19 -5.43
N ARG A 58 13.45 1.89 -5.17
CA ARG A 58 14.12 0.95 -6.08
C ARG A 58 13.27 -0.28 -6.42
N GLY A 59 12.31 -0.62 -5.58
CA GLY A 59 11.40 -1.74 -5.85
C GLY A 59 10.59 -2.12 -4.62
N VAL A 60 9.65 -3.04 -4.82
CA VAL A 60 8.82 -3.60 -3.75
C VAL A 60 8.59 -5.09 -3.96
N ASP A 61 8.71 -5.86 -2.87
CA ASP A 61 8.33 -7.27 -2.83
C ASP A 61 7.22 -7.49 -1.81
N ILE A 62 6.29 -8.40 -2.12
CA ILE A 62 5.32 -8.88 -1.15
C ILE A 62 5.93 -10.06 -0.39
N LEU A 63 6.09 -9.93 0.92
CA LEU A 63 6.64 -10.98 1.77
C LEU A 63 5.56 -11.93 2.30
N GLY A 64 4.31 -11.48 2.40
CA GLY A 64 3.18 -12.33 2.80
C GLY A 64 1.94 -11.55 3.20
N SER A 65 0.82 -12.27 3.30
CA SER A 65 -0.47 -11.77 3.77
C SER A 65 -1.29 -12.93 4.34
N PRO A 66 -2.06 -12.76 5.43
CA PRO A 66 -2.09 -11.57 6.29
C PRO A 66 -0.87 -11.50 7.22
N TRP A 67 -0.56 -10.30 7.72
CA TRP A 67 0.36 -10.13 8.85
C TRP A 67 -0.29 -10.65 10.14
N ASN A 68 0.39 -11.53 10.86
CA ASN A 68 -0.14 -12.22 12.04
C ASN A 68 -0.56 -11.31 13.20
N GLN A 69 -0.09 -10.06 13.24
CA GLN A 69 -0.48 -9.09 14.27
C GLN A 69 -1.55 -8.09 13.81
N GLN A 70 -2.11 -8.22 12.60
CA GLN A 70 -3.09 -7.26 12.07
C GLN A 70 -4.29 -7.02 13.02
N ALA A 71 -4.72 -8.08 13.72
CA ALA A 71 -5.85 -8.02 14.65
C ALA A 71 -5.58 -7.10 15.86
N LYS A 72 -4.31 -6.96 16.29
CA LYS A 72 -3.93 -6.05 17.38
C LYS A 72 -4.17 -4.58 17.04
N PHE A 73 -4.24 -4.27 15.74
CA PHE A 73 -4.49 -2.94 15.23
C PHE A 73 -5.95 -2.73 14.81
N GLY A 74 -6.79 -3.78 14.89
CA GLY A 74 -8.17 -3.76 14.41
C GLY A 74 -8.29 -3.68 12.89
N ALA A 75 -7.30 -4.18 12.16
CA ALA A 75 -7.28 -4.21 10.70
C ALA A 75 -8.11 -5.38 10.14
N ASP A 76 -8.83 -5.14 9.05
CA ASP A 76 -9.61 -6.16 8.34
C ASP A 76 -8.69 -7.03 7.47
N SER A 77 -7.70 -6.41 6.85
CA SER A 77 -6.70 -7.06 6.01
C SER A 77 -5.33 -6.41 6.15
N SER A 78 -4.29 -7.15 5.76
CA SER A 78 -2.93 -6.63 5.75
C SER A 78 -2.02 -7.38 4.79
N VAL A 79 -0.93 -6.74 4.42
CA VAL A 79 0.15 -7.31 3.62
C VAL A 79 1.49 -6.83 4.17
N VAL A 80 2.46 -7.72 4.25
CA VAL A 80 3.83 -7.39 4.60
C VAL A 80 4.60 -7.18 3.30
N ILE A 81 5.19 -6.00 3.15
CA ILE A 81 5.98 -5.63 1.98
C ILE A 81 7.41 -5.29 2.38
N ARG A 82 8.35 -5.58 1.48
CA ARG A 82 9.72 -5.09 1.53
C ARG A 82 9.87 -4.00 0.48
N ILE A 83 10.23 -2.82 0.93
CA ILE A 83 10.56 -1.69 0.08
C ILE A 83 12.08 -1.66 -0.05
N HIS A 84 12.57 -1.73 -1.28
CA HIS A 84 13.96 -1.49 -1.62
C HIS A 84 14.16 0.00 -1.87
N LEU A 85 15.15 0.59 -1.22
CA LEU A 85 15.43 2.01 -1.32
C LEU A 85 16.92 2.28 -1.41
N GLN A 86 17.27 3.45 -1.94
CA GLN A 86 18.64 3.95 -1.96
C GLN A 86 18.71 5.24 -1.16
N GLY A 87 19.62 5.28 -0.18
CA GLY A 87 19.88 6.49 0.61
C GLY A 87 20.64 7.55 -0.18
N PHE A 88 20.82 8.72 0.42
CA PHE A 88 21.48 9.86 -0.24
C PHE A 88 22.93 9.56 -0.69
N THR A 89 23.67 8.73 0.05
CA THR A 89 25.04 8.29 -0.27
C THR A 89 25.10 7.26 -1.40
N GLY A 90 23.95 6.85 -1.91
CA GLY A 90 23.84 5.81 -2.92
C GLY A 90 23.88 4.38 -2.38
N THR A 91 24.00 4.20 -1.07
CA THR A 91 23.91 2.89 -0.41
C THR A 91 22.48 2.34 -0.49
N GLU A 92 22.37 1.05 -0.78
CA GLU A 92 21.09 0.34 -0.84
C GLU A 92 20.65 -0.13 0.55
N TYR A 93 19.36 0.04 0.83
CA TYR A 93 18.71 -0.34 2.08
C TYR A 93 17.35 -0.97 1.80
N GLN A 94 16.79 -1.56 2.84
CA GLN A 94 15.46 -2.16 2.82
C GLN A 94 14.66 -1.74 4.06
N MET A 95 13.36 -1.54 3.84
CA MET A 95 12.37 -1.30 4.88
C MET A 95 11.25 -2.32 4.73
N ILE A 96 10.92 -3.02 5.82
CA ILE A 96 9.82 -3.97 5.88
C ILE A 96 8.66 -3.33 6.64
N VAL A 97 7.50 -3.27 6.00
CA VAL A 97 6.31 -2.60 6.51
C VAL A 97 5.13 -3.56 6.44
N ALA A 98 4.31 -3.57 7.49
CA ALA A 98 2.95 -4.10 7.41
C ALA A 98 2.01 -2.98 6.96
N ALA A 99 1.45 -3.12 5.76
CA ALA A 99 0.36 -2.30 5.27
C ALA A 99 -0.96 -2.92 5.73
N MET A 100 -1.83 -2.13 6.33
CA MET A 100 -3.09 -2.57 6.90
C MET A 100 -4.23 -1.75 6.32
N ALA A 101 -5.37 -2.40 6.08
CA ALA A 101 -6.60 -1.74 5.66
C ALA A 101 -7.71 -2.03 6.67
N LYS A 102 -8.56 -1.03 6.88
CA LYS A 102 -9.77 -1.11 7.68
C LYS A 102 -10.82 -0.20 7.09
N ASP A 103 -12.01 -0.73 6.79
CA ASP A 103 -13.08 0.04 6.15
C ASP A 103 -12.61 0.74 4.86
N SER A 104 -12.56 2.07 4.84
CA SER A 104 -12.02 2.92 3.76
C SER A 104 -10.76 3.67 4.21
N SER A 105 -10.03 3.10 5.16
CA SER A 105 -8.79 3.65 5.69
C SER A 105 -7.64 2.67 5.58
N TYR A 106 -6.44 3.20 5.53
CA TYR A 106 -5.21 2.42 5.51
C TYR A 106 -4.20 2.99 6.49
N ARG A 107 -3.23 2.15 6.85
CA ARG A 107 -2.21 2.42 7.85
C ARG A 107 -0.98 1.58 7.53
N THR A 108 0.18 2.07 7.90
CA THR A 108 1.43 1.30 7.92
C THR A 108 1.92 1.07 9.33
N PHE A 109 2.77 0.05 9.47
CA PHE A 109 3.57 -0.17 10.67
C PHE A 109 4.94 -0.72 10.25
N VAL A 110 6.02 -0.05 10.64
CA VAL A 110 7.39 -0.49 10.30
C VAL A 110 7.76 -1.68 11.18
N LEU A 111 8.07 -2.81 10.54
CA LEU A 111 8.51 -4.03 11.23
C LEU A 111 10.02 -4.05 11.42
N GLN A 112 10.75 -3.63 10.38
CA GLN A 112 12.21 -3.66 10.37
C GLN A 112 12.73 -2.69 9.31
N GLU A 113 13.88 -2.07 9.55
CA GLU A 113 14.68 -1.39 8.53
C GLU A 113 16.17 -1.60 8.81
N ASN A 114 17.02 -1.33 7.82
CA ASN A 114 18.47 -1.35 7.98
C ASN A 114 19.14 -0.02 7.55
N THR A 115 18.39 1.08 7.46
CA THR A 115 18.93 2.39 7.11
C THR A 115 19.81 2.95 8.22
N ILE A 116 20.87 3.67 7.86
CA ILE A 116 21.73 4.38 8.82
C ILE A 116 20.98 5.59 9.42
N VAL A 117 20.25 6.31 8.57
CA VAL A 117 19.37 7.40 9.01
C VAL A 117 18.03 6.79 9.42
N PRO A 118 17.56 6.97 10.68
CA PRO A 118 16.30 6.42 11.12
C PRO A 118 15.10 7.02 10.39
N TYR A 119 14.03 6.23 10.21
CA TYR A 119 12.80 6.74 9.60
C TYR A 119 12.08 7.80 10.46
N ASN A 120 11.31 8.64 9.78
CA ASN A 120 10.44 9.64 10.41
C ASN A 120 9.25 8.98 11.13
N LYS A 121 9.33 8.85 12.45
CA LYS A 121 8.24 8.33 13.31
C LYS A 121 6.98 9.21 13.37
N LYS A 122 7.02 10.42 12.80
CA LYS A 122 5.86 11.32 12.69
C LYS A 122 5.14 11.18 11.34
N CYS A 123 5.42 10.12 10.59
CA CYS A 123 4.71 9.80 9.36
C CYS A 123 3.19 9.67 9.64
N SER A 124 2.36 10.27 8.79
CA SER A 124 0.90 10.22 8.91
C SER A 124 0.36 8.79 8.80
N LEU A 125 1.03 7.94 8.03
CA LEU A 125 0.66 6.54 7.82
C LEU A 125 0.80 5.66 9.07
N GLU A 126 1.46 6.12 10.13
CA GLU A 126 1.42 5.45 11.45
C GLU A 126 0.02 5.44 12.09
N ARG A 127 -0.88 6.29 11.57
CA ARG A 127 -2.29 6.40 11.95
C ARG A 127 -3.19 5.94 10.80
N TRP A 128 -4.44 5.66 11.12
CA TRP A 128 -5.45 5.37 10.10
C TRP A 128 -5.72 6.63 9.26
N MET A 129 -5.43 6.54 7.97
CA MET A 129 -5.64 7.58 6.97
C MET A 129 -6.79 7.16 6.06
N THR A 130 -7.74 8.04 5.81
CA THR A 130 -8.82 7.78 4.85
C THR A 130 -8.28 7.82 3.42
N SER A 131 -8.78 6.93 2.56
CA SER A 131 -8.41 6.90 1.14
C SER A 131 -8.74 8.18 0.37
N GLU A 132 -9.65 9.01 0.88
CA GLU A 132 -9.98 10.32 0.30
C GLU A 132 -8.93 11.40 0.60
N SER A 133 -8.16 11.26 1.69
CA SER A 133 -7.20 12.29 2.11
C SER A 133 -5.91 12.30 1.28
N SER A 134 -5.59 11.24 0.52
CA SER A 134 -4.43 11.19 -0.39
C SER A 134 -4.74 11.73 -1.80
N LEU A 135 -6.02 11.95 -2.14
CA LEU A 135 -6.43 12.55 -3.42
C LEU A 135 -6.45 14.09 -3.40
N ALA A 136 -6.46 14.71 -2.21
CA ALA A 136 -6.55 16.17 -2.09
C ALA A 136 -5.24 16.93 -2.44
N THR A 137 -4.15 16.25 -2.78
CA THR A 137 -2.85 16.89 -3.09
C THR A 137 -2.54 17.01 -4.59
N ASN A 138 -3.39 16.49 -5.48
CA ASN A 138 -3.16 16.50 -6.94
C ASN A 138 -4.22 17.30 -7.75
N SER A 139 -4.98 18.19 -7.11
CA SER A 139 -6.02 18.99 -7.78
C SER A 139 -5.90 20.49 -7.51
N GLN A 140 -4.67 21.02 -7.53
CA GLN A 140 -4.43 22.46 -7.65
C GLN A 140 -3.22 22.69 -8.56
N ASP A 141 -3.45 22.60 -9.87
CA ASP A 141 -2.76 23.38 -10.90
C ASP A 141 -3.81 23.78 -11.96
#